data_AF-A0A2A2Q1S1-F1
#
_entry.id   AF-A0A2A2Q1S1-F1
#
_cell.length_a   1.000
_cell.length_b   1.000
_cell.length_c   1.000
_cell.angle_alpha   90.00
_cell.angle_beta   90.00
_cell.angle_gamma   90.00
#
_symmetry.space_group_name_H-M   'P 1'
#
loop_
_entity.id
_entity.type
_entity.pdbx_description
1 polymer ?
#
loop_
_entity_poly.entity_id
_entity_poly.type
_entity_poly.pdbx_seq_one_letter_code
_entity_poly.pdbx_strand_id
1 'polypeptide(L)' 'MKQHREFDLLDQIKRSSRSIGNNIAEGYGRYHFRDNYRFCSNARGSLAETLDHLINCNDDDLITG' A
#
# COMPACT_ATOMS: atom_id res chain seq x y z
N MET A 1 14.31 -20.07 -5.14
CA MET A 1 13.06 -19.55 -5.76
C MET A 1 12.06 -19.05 -4.73
N LYS A 2 11.55 -19.86 -3.79
CA LYS A 2 10.58 -19.41 -2.74
C LYS A 2 11.03 -18.15 -1.97
N GLN A 3 12.25 -18.16 -1.46
CA GLN A 3 12.80 -17.05 -0.66
C GLN A 3 12.85 -15.71 -1.40
N HIS A 4 13.08 -15.72 -2.72
CA HIS A 4 13.13 -14.48 -3.52
C HIS A 4 11.75 -13.83 -3.64
N ARG A 5 10.71 -14.64 -3.90
CA ARG A 5 9.32 -14.19 -3.98
C ARG A 5 8.82 -13.62 -2.65
N GLU A 6 9.22 -14.22 -1.52
CA GLU A 6 8.92 -13.71 -0.18
C GLU A 6 9.53 -12.33 0.08
N PHE A 7 10.79 -12.11 -0.34
CA PHE A 7 11.43 -10.80 -0.23
C PHE A 7 10.76 -9.75 -1.12
N ASP A 8 10.36 -10.13 -2.34
CA ASP A 8 9.69 -9.23 -3.28
C ASP A 8 8.30 -8.81 -2.75
N LEU A 9 7.52 -9.76 -2.20
CA LEU A 9 6.22 -9.48 -1.57
C LEU A 9 6.37 -8.56 -0.36
N LEU A 10 7.36 -8.81 0.50
CA LEU A 10 7.64 -7.96 1.65
C LEU A 10 7.98 -6.52 1.23
N ASP A 11 8.74 -6.35 0.16
CA ASP A 11 9.06 -5.03 -0.39
C ASP A 11 7.83 -4.34 -0.98
N GLN A 12 6.99 -5.07 -1.71
CA GLN A 12 5.72 -4.56 -2.26
C GLN A 12 4.76 -4.09 -1.15
N ILE A 13 4.62 -4.86 -0.06
CA ILE A 13 3.82 -4.48 1.12
C ILE A 13 4.39 -3.20 1.74
N LYS A 14 5.71 -3.12 1.95
CA LYS A 14 6.35 -1.93 2.54
C LYS A 14 6.12 -0.68 1.68
N ARG A 15 6.26 -0.79 0.36
CA ARG A 15 6.09 0.33 -0.56
C ARG A 15 4.64 0.79 -0.65
N SER A 16 3.70 -0.14 -0.87
CA SER A 16 2.26 0.18 -0.96
C SER A 16 1.75 0.80 0.35
N SER A 17 2.09 0.21 1.51
CA SER A 17 1.64 0.70 2.82
C SER A 17 2.16 2.12 3.12
N ARG A 18 3.44 2.40 2.84
CA ARG A 18 4.02 3.74 3.04
C ARG A 18 3.47 4.79 2.08
N SER A 19 3.13 4.38 0.86
CA SER A 19 2.53 5.26 -0.15
C SER A 19 1.19 5.86 0.33
N ILE A 20 0.42 5.14 1.15
CA ILE A 20 -0.85 5.64 1.72
C ILE A 20 -0.61 6.93 2.51
N GLY A 21 0.30 6.90 3.48
CA GLY A 21 0.64 8.05 4.30
C GLY A 21 1.24 9.20 3.49
N ASN A 22 2.12 8.88 2.54
CA ASN A 22 2.73 9.88 1.66
C ASN A 22 1.68 10.63 0.85
N ASN A 23 0.73 9.93 0.23
CA ASN A 23 -0.35 10.54 -0.52
C ASN A 23 -1.22 11.44 0.37
N ILE A 24 -1.61 10.97 1.57
CA ILE A 24 -2.41 11.78 2.50
C ILE A 24 -1.66 13.07 2.90
N ALA A 25 -0.38 12.96 3.24
CA ALA A 25 0.44 14.11 3.63
C ALA A 25 0.62 15.11 2.47
N GLU A 26 0.86 14.61 1.26
CA GLU A 26 1.02 15.45 0.07
C GLU A 26 -0.30 16.16 -0.28
N GLY A 27 -1.43 15.46 -0.23
CA GLY A 27 -2.75 16.05 -0.45
C GLY A 27 -3.08 17.13 0.57
N TYR A 28 -2.78 16.88 1.85
CA TYR A 28 -2.98 17.84 2.93
C TYR A 28 -2.14 19.11 2.74
N GLY A 29 -0.89 18.97 2.32
CA GLY A 29 0.04 20.09 2.11
C GLY A 29 -0.32 21.03 0.94
N ARG A 30 -1.29 20.68 0.09
CA ARG A 30 -1.69 21.49 -1.08
C ARG A 30 -2.81 22.50 -0.81
N TYR A 31 -3.38 22.55 0.40
CA TYR A 31 -4.38 23.55 0.86
C TYR A 31 -5.64 23.72 -0.03
N HIS A 32 -5.88 22.82 -0.99
CA HIS A 32 -7.02 22.84 -1.90
C HIS A 32 -7.76 21.50 -1.85
N PHE A 33 -9.05 21.55 -1.52
CA PHE A 33 -9.88 20.37 -1.29
C PHE A 33 -9.97 19.44 -2.51
N ARG A 34 -10.02 20.02 -3.71
CA ARG A 34 -10.13 19.26 -4.97
C ARG A 34 -8.86 18.48 -5.30
N ASP A 35 -7.70 19.03 -4.95
CA ASP A 35 -6.42 18.35 -5.14
C ASP A 35 -6.24 17.29 -4.06
N ASN A 36 -6.57 17.60 -2.80
CA ASN A 36 -6.54 16.63 -1.70
C ASN A 36 -7.39 15.38 -2.01
N TYR A 37 -8.56 15.55 -2.64
CA TYR A 37 -9.40 14.42 -3.06
C TYR A 37 -8.67 13.43 -3.97
N ARG A 38 -7.86 13.91 -4.93
CA ARG A 38 -7.10 13.05 -5.85
C ARG A 38 -6.07 12.23 -5.09
N PHE A 39 -5.35 12.86 -4.17
CA PHE A 39 -4.37 12.19 -3.32
C PHE A 39 -5.02 11.17 -2.37
N CYS A 40 -6.16 11.49 -1.77
CA CYS A 40 -6.93 10.51 -0.99
C CYS A 40 -7.40 9.33 -1.84
N SER A 41 -7.79 9.56 -3.10
CA SER A 41 -8.14 8.47 -4.02
C SER A 41 -6.94 7.56 -4.31
N ASN A 42 -5.75 8.13 -4.50
CA ASN A 42 -4.52 7.36 -4.67
C ASN A 42 -4.16 6.58 -3.40
N ALA A 43 -4.26 7.21 -2.22
CA ALA A 43 -4.02 6.56 -0.93
C ALA A 43 -4.95 5.34 -0.74
N ARG A 44 -6.22 5.46 -1.14
CA ARG A 44 -7.17 4.34 -1.12
C ARG A 44 -6.78 3.23 -2.10
N GLY A 45 -6.24 3.57 -3.27
CA GLY A 45 -5.68 2.60 -4.21
C GLY A 45 -4.53 1.81 -3.59
N SER A 46 -3.55 2.50 -3.01
CA SER A 46 -2.42 1.85 -2.32
C SER A 46 -2.86 1.00 -1.13
N LEU A 47 -3.92 1.37 -0.41
CA LEU A 47 -4.49 0.54 0.66
C LEU A 47 -5.08 -0.77 0.10
N ALA A 48 -5.81 -0.71 -1.01
CA ALA A 48 -6.35 -1.91 -1.66
C ALA A 48 -5.23 -2.84 -2.13
N GLU A 49 -4.14 -2.29 -2.68
CA GLU A 49 -2.94 -3.07 -3.05
C GLU A 49 -2.27 -3.70 -1.82
N THR A 50 -2.11 -2.96 -0.72
CA THR A 50 -1.56 -3.54 0.52
C THR A 50 -2.42 -4.70 1.02
N LEU A 51 -3.74 -4.57 0.97
CA LEU A 51 -4.66 -5.66 1.35
C LEU A 51 -4.50 -6.88 0.44
N ASP A 52 -4.44 -6.68 -0.88
CA ASP A 52 -4.22 -7.77 -1.84
C ASP A 52 -2.89 -8.50 -1.58
N HIS A 53 -1.81 -7.78 -1.31
CA HIS A 53 -0.53 -8.39 -0.95
C HIS A 53 -0.60 -9.19 0.35
N LEU A 54 -1.34 -8.72 1.36
CA LEU A 54 -1.54 -9.45 2.61
C LEU A 54 -2.38 -10.72 2.43
N ILE A 55 -3.41 -10.66 1.58
CA ILE A 55 -4.21 -11.85 1.20
C ILE A 55 -3.30 -12.87 0.52
N ASN A 56 -2.51 -12.45 -0.47
CA ASN A 56 -1.55 -13.32 -1.15
C ASN A 56 -0.55 -13.94 -0.14
N CYS A 57 -0.05 -13.17 0.82
CA CYS A 57 0.82 -13.69 1.87
C CYS A 57 0.12 -14.72 2.77
N ASN A 58 -1.15 -14.54 3.08
CA ASN A 58 -1.92 -15.49 3.86
C ASN A 58 -2.18 -16.79 3.06
N ASP A 59 -2.54 -16.67 1.77
CA ASP A 59 -2.77 -17.81 0.88
C ASP A 59 -1.49 -18.62 0.61
N ASP A 60 -0.33 -17.96 0.64
CA ASP A 60 0.99 -18.58 0.53
C ASP A 60 1.54 -19.13 1.88
N ASP A 61 0.74 -19.11 2.97
CA ASP A 61 1.11 -19.50 4.34
C ASP A 61 2.34 -18.73 4.90
N LEU A 62 2.57 -17.49 4.44
CA LEU A 62 3.68 -16.64 4.87
C LEU A 62 3.38 -15.87 6.16
N ILE A 63 2.10 -15.66 6.46
CA ILE A 63 1.60 -14.98 7.64
C ILE A 63 0.43 -15.75 8.25
N THR A 64 0.12 -15.49 9.52
CA THR A 64 -1.03 -16.08 10.22
C THR A 64 -2.03 -14.99 10.57
N GLY A 65 -3.31 -15.33 10.56
CA GLY A 65 -4.44 -14.46 10.90
C GLY A 65 -4.83 -14.52 12.37
#